data_AF-A0A929A9G8-F1
#
_entry.id   AF-A0A929A9G8-F1
#
_cell.length_a   1.000
_cell.length_b   1.000
_cell.length_c   1.000
_cell.angle_alpha   90.00
_cell.angle_beta   90.00
_cell.angle_gamma   90.00
#
_symmetry.space_group_name_H-M   'P 1'
#
loop_
_entity.id
_entity.type
_entity.pdbx_description
1 polymer ?
#
loop_
_entity_poly.entity_id
_entity_poly.type
_entity_poly.pdbx_seq_one_letter_code
_entity_poly.pdbx_strand_id
1 'polypeptide(L)'
;MNSPSASDQAASYPPQRLPVRSDFLVCGLGSLGQYCVSELKEFGVAVSGIDIRRPAFSQNEHLPELLENLWIGDCRHRSVLEKAQVQRYRAVLLVTSDERVNIDAAFAVRLLNPQARLVVRSAKQTLNELLEDRLGNFVAFEATQLPTTAFAIAALGDENQGFIELEDQLIRVIKRRITPANKWWERRVLHELNTANRRVVSHTHAEVDGARGGEFYDWEPDERLAIGDTLIYLELGDRLNYTYQQSRVAAIAQADAQADKTAISWQARLLPGYWRDRWINLWNSTAAHQSKRVALVVGIMVLFLLILGMAVLLGTGSLRSPLKAFYATLMLLLGSYDALVPINERSDIPAWLQVMHLGYTLAGTASIAVLYALLTESLLVTKFQLPKKRPSISKRDHIIVVGLGRVG
;
A
#
# COMPACT_ATOMS: atom_id res chain seq x y z
N MET A 1 -45.12 -53.14 37.80
CA MET A 1 -44.32 -54.06 36.95
C MET A 1 -44.87 -53.98 35.54
N ASN A 2 -44.07 -53.44 34.61
CA ASN A 2 -44.02 -53.71 33.16
C ASN A 2 -43.55 -52.47 32.39
N SER A 3 -42.33 -52.57 31.87
CA SER A 3 -41.72 -51.66 30.90
C SER A 3 -42.40 -51.81 29.52
N PRO A 4 -42.39 -50.75 28.68
CA PRO A 4 -42.42 -50.90 27.22
C PRO A 4 -41.11 -50.33 26.63
N SER A 5 -40.23 -51.16 26.08
CA SER A 5 -40.15 -51.60 24.67
C SER A 5 -39.88 -50.46 23.68
N ALA A 6 -38.61 -50.36 23.28
CA ALA A 6 -38.11 -49.56 22.19
C ALA A 6 -38.82 -49.91 20.87
N SER A 7 -39.31 -48.91 20.16
CA SER A 7 -39.79 -49.03 18.79
C SER A 7 -39.05 -48.02 17.91
N ASP A 8 -38.56 -48.56 16.80
CA ASP A 8 -37.79 -47.92 15.75
C ASP A 8 -38.41 -46.63 15.22
N GLN A 9 -37.63 -45.56 15.25
CA GLN A 9 -37.74 -44.46 14.29
C GLN A 9 -36.36 -44.24 13.66
N ALA A 10 -36.03 -45.08 12.69
CA ALA A 10 -34.94 -44.82 11.77
C ALA A 10 -35.33 -43.61 10.90
N ALA A 11 -34.84 -42.43 11.27
CA ALA A 11 -34.95 -41.22 10.47
C ALA A 11 -34.29 -41.47 9.10
N SER A 12 -35.09 -41.43 8.03
CA SER A 12 -34.60 -41.47 6.65
C SER A 12 -33.81 -40.19 6.37
N TYR A 13 -32.49 -40.25 6.58
CA TYR A 13 -31.61 -39.19 6.09
C TYR A 13 -31.68 -39.17 4.55
N PRO A 14 -31.85 -37.99 3.91
CA PRO A 14 -31.68 -37.90 2.47
C PRO A 14 -30.26 -38.37 2.11
N PRO A 15 -30.08 -39.04 0.96
CA PRO A 15 -28.77 -39.54 0.58
C PRO A 15 -27.75 -38.40 0.60
N GLN A 16 -26.72 -38.53 1.43
CA GLN A 16 -25.58 -37.63 1.46
C GLN A 16 -25.03 -37.54 0.03
N ARG A 17 -25.15 -36.38 -0.60
CA ARG A 17 -24.45 -36.11 -1.86
C ARG A 17 -22.96 -36.26 -1.53
N LEU A 18 -22.32 -37.31 -2.05
CA LEU A 18 -20.86 -37.47 -2.06
C LEU A 18 -20.24 -36.13 -2.50
N PRO A 19 -19.25 -35.58 -1.76
CA PRO A 19 -18.67 -34.30 -2.13
C PRO A 19 -18.09 -34.39 -3.54
N VAL A 20 -18.45 -33.42 -4.38
CA VAL A 20 -17.83 -33.20 -5.69
C VAL A 20 -16.32 -33.18 -5.46
N ARG A 21 -15.59 -34.15 -6.05
CA ARG A 21 -14.15 -34.31 -5.86
C ARG A 21 -13.46 -32.98 -6.11
N SER A 22 -12.81 -32.44 -5.09
CA SER A 22 -12.09 -31.18 -5.15
C SER A 22 -10.69 -31.45 -5.68
N ASP A 23 -10.58 -31.75 -6.98
CA ASP A 23 -9.31 -32.05 -7.63
C ASP A 23 -8.60 -30.74 -8.01
N PHE A 24 -7.31 -30.64 -7.70
CA PHE A 24 -6.44 -29.51 -8.02
C PHE A 24 -5.32 -29.94 -8.96
N LEU A 25 -4.96 -29.06 -9.89
CA LEU A 25 -3.83 -29.25 -10.80
C LEU A 25 -2.78 -28.18 -10.55
N VAL A 26 -1.51 -28.57 -10.43
CA VAL A 26 -0.37 -27.65 -10.28
C VAL A 26 0.54 -27.78 -11.50
N CYS A 27 0.67 -26.69 -12.26
CA CYS A 27 1.58 -26.58 -13.40
C CYS A 27 2.84 -25.82 -12.97
N GLY A 28 3.99 -26.49 -13.08
CA GLY A 28 5.29 -26.03 -12.58
C GLY A 28 5.56 -26.55 -11.17
N LEU A 29 6.40 -27.57 -11.06
CA LEU A 29 6.82 -28.23 -9.82
C LEU A 29 8.25 -27.83 -9.43
N GLY A 30 8.57 -26.53 -9.58
CA GLY A 30 9.70 -25.91 -8.88
C GLY A 30 9.42 -25.75 -7.38
N SER A 31 10.25 -25.01 -6.66
CA SER A 31 10.11 -24.86 -5.20
C SER A 31 8.73 -24.36 -4.76
N LEU A 32 8.18 -23.33 -5.42
CA LEU A 32 6.84 -22.82 -5.09
C LEU A 32 5.74 -23.84 -5.39
N GLY A 33 5.80 -24.52 -6.53
CA GLY A 33 4.77 -25.50 -6.90
C GLY A 33 4.79 -26.73 -6.00
N GLN A 34 5.97 -27.21 -5.61
CA GLN A 34 6.09 -28.28 -4.62
C GLN A 34 5.51 -27.85 -3.27
N TYR A 35 5.78 -26.62 -2.81
CA TYR A 35 5.18 -26.09 -1.59
C TYR A 35 3.64 -26.04 -1.69
N CYS A 36 3.08 -25.57 -2.82
CA CYS A 36 1.64 -25.59 -3.06
C CYS A 36 1.04 -27.01 -3.00
N VAL A 37 1.73 -28.02 -3.53
CA VAL A 37 1.29 -29.41 -3.46
C VAL A 37 1.24 -29.90 -2.01
N SER A 38 2.28 -29.61 -1.24
CA SER A 38 2.39 -30.00 0.19
C SER A 38 1.24 -29.39 1.01
N GLU A 39 1.06 -28.07 0.91
CA GLU A 39 0.02 -27.35 1.65
C GLU A 39 -1.38 -27.82 1.27
N LEU A 40 -1.66 -27.94 -0.03
CA LEU A 40 -2.97 -28.43 -0.48
C LEU A 40 -3.27 -29.83 0.04
N LYS A 41 -2.26 -30.72 0.08
CA LYS A 41 -2.42 -32.08 0.60
C LYS A 41 -2.67 -32.12 2.10
N GLU A 42 -2.12 -31.18 2.88
CA GLU A 42 -2.43 -31.03 4.30
C GLU A 42 -3.92 -30.71 4.53
N PHE A 43 -4.56 -29.98 3.60
CA PHE A 43 -6.02 -29.76 3.60
C PHE A 43 -6.84 -30.97 3.10
N GLY A 44 -6.21 -32.12 2.80
CA GLY A 44 -6.88 -33.36 2.44
C GLY A 44 -7.45 -33.39 1.00
N VAL A 45 -6.97 -32.54 0.09
CA VAL A 45 -7.47 -32.50 -1.30
C VAL A 45 -6.63 -33.35 -2.26
N ALA A 46 -7.21 -33.75 -3.38
CA ALA A 46 -6.50 -34.47 -4.44
C ALA A 46 -5.71 -33.48 -5.30
N VAL A 47 -4.41 -33.72 -5.48
CA VAL A 47 -3.51 -32.82 -6.22
C VAL A 47 -2.76 -33.61 -7.28
N SER A 48 -2.78 -33.11 -8.51
CA SER A 48 -1.98 -33.64 -9.61
C SER A 48 -1.03 -32.56 -10.16
N GLY A 49 0.05 -32.98 -10.83
CA GLY A 49 1.13 -32.09 -11.25
C GLY A 49 1.46 -32.18 -12.74
N ILE A 50 1.83 -31.06 -13.34
CA ILE A 50 2.44 -30.98 -14.67
C ILE A 50 3.76 -30.23 -14.57
N ASP A 51 4.85 -30.79 -15.09
CA ASP A 51 6.11 -30.05 -15.25
C ASP A 51 6.77 -30.42 -16.58
N ILE A 52 7.52 -29.48 -17.15
CA ILE A 52 8.23 -29.69 -18.42
C ILE A 52 9.36 -30.73 -18.27
N ARG A 53 9.93 -30.87 -17.07
CA ARG A 53 10.95 -31.88 -16.76
C ARG A 53 10.54 -32.65 -15.51
N ARG A 54 11.10 -33.85 -15.32
CA ARG A 54 10.90 -34.56 -14.05
C ARG A 54 11.53 -33.71 -12.93
N PRO A 55 10.73 -33.23 -11.96
CA PRO A 55 11.24 -32.34 -10.93
C PRO A 55 12.17 -33.10 -9.99
N ALA A 56 13.20 -32.40 -9.50
CA ALA A 56 14.02 -32.89 -8.41
C ALA A 56 13.27 -32.62 -7.10
N PHE A 57 12.90 -33.69 -6.40
CA PHE A 57 12.19 -33.63 -5.11
C PHE A 57 13.17 -33.58 -3.92
N SER A 58 14.40 -33.11 -4.12
CA SER A 58 15.46 -33.14 -3.10
C SER A 58 15.15 -32.34 -1.84
N GLN A 59 14.18 -31.42 -1.91
CA GLN A 59 13.71 -30.65 -0.76
C GLN A 59 12.59 -31.36 0.02
N ASN A 60 11.86 -32.28 -0.63
CA ASN A 60 10.70 -32.99 -0.07
C ASN A 60 10.59 -34.41 -0.67
N GLU A 61 11.32 -35.38 -0.11
CA GLU A 61 11.42 -36.74 -0.67
C GLU A 61 10.07 -37.48 -0.79
N HIS A 62 9.10 -37.17 0.07
CA HIS A 62 7.76 -37.78 0.10
C HIS A 62 6.78 -37.13 -0.89
N LEU A 63 7.14 -36.02 -1.53
CA LEU A 63 6.25 -35.28 -2.42
C LEU A 63 5.76 -36.04 -3.68
N PRO A 64 6.54 -36.98 -4.26
CA PRO A 64 6.03 -37.84 -5.33
C PRO A 64 4.82 -38.68 -4.91
N GLU A 65 4.78 -39.11 -3.64
CA GLU A 65 3.69 -39.92 -3.09
C GLU A 65 2.45 -39.08 -2.79
N LEU A 66 2.66 -37.77 -2.58
CA LEU A 66 1.59 -36.79 -2.40
C LEU A 66 0.89 -36.39 -3.72
N LEU A 67 1.41 -36.77 -4.87
CA LEU A 67 0.77 -36.49 -6.16
C LEU A 67 -0.07 -37.68 -6.61
N GLU A 68 -1.34 -37.42 -6.95
CA GLU A 68 -2.20 -38.46 -7.54
C GLU A 68 -1.69 -38.88 -8.91
N ASN A 69 -1.25 -37.89 -9.70
CA ASN A 69 -0.73 -38.07 -11.04
C ASN A 69 0.32 -37.00 -11.36
N LEU A 70 1.29 -37.37 -12.19
CA LEU A 70 2.33 -36.47 -12.69
C LEU A 70 2.47 -36.63 -14.21
N TRP A 71 2.30 -35.54 -14.95
CA TRP A 71 2.56 -35.50 -16.38
C TRP A 71 3.81 -34.69 -16.68
N ILE A 72 4.68 -35.25 -17.53
CA ILE A 72 5.85 -34.55 -18.05
C ILE A 72 5.50 -33.96 -19.40
N GLY A 73 5.53 -32.64 -19.50
CA GLY A 73 5.19 -31.89 -20.70
C GLY A 73 4.97 -30.41 -20.42
N ASP A 74 5.00 -29.63 -21.49
CA ASP A 74 4.74 -28.20 -21.41
C ASP A 74 3.22 -27.94 -21.25
N CYS A 75 2.86 -27.26 -20.16
CA CYS A 75 1.47 -26.95 -19.80
C CYS A 75 0.77 -25.97 -20.75
N ARG A 76 1.48 -25.37 -21.71
CA ARG A 76 0.89 -24.58 -22.80
C ARG A 76 0.29 -25.45 -23.91
N HIS A 77 0.75 -26.69 -24.04
CA HIS A 77 0.30 -27.57 -25.11
C HIS A 77 -1.02 -28.26 -24.75
N ARG A 78 -1.99 -28.12 -25.65
CA ARG A 78 -3.31 -28.74 -25.56
C ARG A 78 -3.25 -30.26 -25.33
N SER A 79 -2.35 -30.96 -26.03
CA SER A 79 -2.19 -32.41 -25.91
C SER A 79 -1.82 -32.87 -24.50
N VAL A 80 -1.00 -32.11 -23.79
CA VAL A 80 -0.60 -32.41 -22.40
C VAL A 80 -1.78 -32.17 -21.46
N LEU A 81 -2.48 -31.05 -21.61
CA LEU A 81 -3.65 -30.71 -20.79
C LEU A 81 -4.83 -31.68 -21.00
N GLU A 82 -5.05 -32.13 -22.23
CA GLU A 82 -6.06 -33.15 -22.55
C GLU A 82 -5.68 -34.52 -21.96
N LYS A 83 -4.41 -34.92 -22.07
CA LYS A 83 -3.90 -36.14 -21.42
C LYS A 83 -4.04 -36.08 -19.90
N ALA A 84 -3.86 -34.89 -19.31
CA ALA A 84 -4.08 -34.65 -17.89
C ALA A 84 -5.56 -34.55 -17.49
N GLN A 85 -6.48 -34.57 -18.47
CA GLN A 85 -7.91 -34.39 -18.28
C GLN A 85 -8.24 -33.08 -17.55
N VAL A 86 -7.65 -31.95 -18.00
CA VAL A 86 -7.74 -30.66 -17.28
C VAL A 86 -9.18 -30.21 -16.96
N GLN A 87 -10.18 -30.72 -17.68
CA GLN A 87 -11.61 -30.43 -17.49
C GLN A 87 -12.16 -30.90 -16.14
N ARG A 88 -11.52 -31.86 -15.46
CA ARG A 88 -11.98 -32.40 -14.18
C ARG A 88 -11.59 -31.54 -12.97
N TYR A 89 -10.57 -30.70 -13.10
CA TYR A 89 -10.03 -29.97 -11.95
C TYR A 89 -10.88 -28.75 -11.65
N ARG A 90 -11.15 -28.55 -10.36
CA ARG A 90 -11.86 -27.37 -9.86
C ARG A 90 -10.98 -26.12 -9.93
N ALA A 91 -9.68 -26.30 -9.70
CA ALA A 91 -8.71 -25.21 -9.75
C ALA A 91 -7.39 -25.66 -10.39
N VAL A 92 -6.77 -24.74 -11.13
CA VAL A 92 -5.47 -24.94 -11.78
C VAL A 92 -4.52 -23.83 -11.34
N LEU A 93 -3.42 -24.22 -10.70
CA LEU A 93 -2.36 -23.36 -10.24
C LEU A 93 -1.25 -23.32 -11.31
N LEU A 94 -0.90 -22.13 -11.79
CA LEU A 94 0.11 -21.91 -12.83
C LEU A 94 1.28 -21.14 -12.20
N VAL A 95 2.27 -21.87 -11.72
CA VAL A 95 3.30 -21.37 -10.78
C VAL A 95 4.73 -21.64 -11.27
N THR A 96 4.93 -21.71 -12.59
CA THR A 96 6.26 -21.82 -13.18
C THR A 96 7.10 -20.56 -12.93
N SER A 97 8.41 -20.64 -13.18
CA SER A 97 9.33 -19.51 -13.06
C SER A 97 9.17 -18.46 -14.16
N ASP A 98 8.53 -18.78 -15.29
CA ASP A 98 8.29 -17.85 -16.39
C ASP A 98 6.83 -17.40 -16.41
N GLU A 99 6.61 -16.12 -16.12
CA GLU A 99 5.27 -15.52 -16.13
C GLU A 99 4.58 -15.66 -17.48
N ARG A 100 5.31 -15.60 -18.60
CA ARG A 100 4.71 -15.79 -19.94
C ARG A 100 4.14 -17.19 -20.08
N VAL A 101 4.86 -18.20 -19.61
CA VAL A 101 4.38 -19.59 -19.62
C VAL A 101 3.12 -19.73 -18.77
N ASN A 102 3.07 -19.07 -17.61
CA ASN A 102 1.88 -19.09 -16.76
C ASN A 102 0.67 -18.44 -17.43
N ILE A 103 0.84 -17.30 -18.13
CA ILE A 103 -0.26 -16.64 -18.86
C ILE A 103 -0.71 -17.47 -20.07
N ASP A 104 0.22 -17.97 -20.88
CA ASP A 104 -0.09 -18.79 -22.05
C ASP A 104 -0.85 -20.07 -21.65
N ALA A 105 -0.39 -20.72 -20.57
CA ALA A 105 -1.06 -21.87 -19.99
C ALA A 105 -2.44 -21.51 -19.43
N ALA A 106 -2.65 -20.31 -18.88
CA ALA A 106 -3.95 -19.87 -18.37
C ALA A 106 -5.00 -19.83 -19.49
N PHE A 107 -4.63 -19.29 -20.65
CA PHE A 107 -5.48 -19.32 -21.84
C PHE A 107 -5.73 -20.75 -22.33
N ALA A 108 -4.69 -21.58 -22.41
CA ALA A 108 -4.81 -22.97 -22.86
C ALA A 108 -5.74 -23.79 -21.95
N VAL A 109 -5.62 -23.62 -20.63
CA VAL A 109 -6.51 -24.25 -19.63
C VAL A 109 -7.93 -23.71 -19.78
N ARG A 110 -8.13 -22.40 -19.91
CA ARG A 110 -9.47 -21.81 -20.01
C ARG A 110 -10.24 -22.28 -21.24
N LEU A 111 -9.54 -22.50 -22.36
CA LEU A 111 -10.12 -23.05 -23.59
C LEU A 111 -10.68 -24.47 -23.40
N LEU A 112 -10.09 -25.26 -22.50
CA LEU A 112 -10.49 -26.64 -22.23
C LEU A 112 -11.43 -26.76 -21.02
N ASN A 113 -11.24 -25.91 -20.01
CA ASN A 113 -12.03 -25.88 -18.79
C ASN A 113 -12.49 -24.43 -18.50
N PRO A 114 -13.66 -24.02 -19.04
CA PRO A 114 -14.20 -22.67 -18.88
C PRO A 114 -14.52 -22.27 -17.43
N GLN A 115 -14.69 -23.25 -16.53
CA GLN A 115 -15.17 -23.05 -15.15
C GLN A 115 -14.05 -23.15 -14.10
N ALA A 116 -12.87 -23.65 -14.46
CA ALA A 116 -11.76 -23.79 -13.53
C ALA A 116 -11.38 -22.46 -12.89
N ARG A 117 -11.15 -22.48 -11.58
CA ARG A 117 -10.47 -21.39 -10.90
C ARG A 117 -9.01 -21.36 -11.33
N LEU A 118 -8.57 -20.27 -11.94
CA LEU A 118 -7.17 -20.10 -12.33
C LEU A 118 -6.43 -19.30 -11.27
N VAL A 119 -5.36 -19.87 -10.72
CA VAL A 119 -4.46 -19.20 -9.77
C VAL A 119 -3.11 -19.06 -10.45
N VAL A 120 -2.69 -17.84 -10.75
CA VAL A 120 -1.57 -17.60 -11.67
C VAL A 120 -0.48 -16.79 -11.00
N ARG A 121 0.77 -17.23 -11.11
CA ARG A 121 1.92 -16.43 -10.67
C ARG A 121 2.23 -15.35 -11.70
N SER A 122 2.08 -14.08 -11.32
CA SER A 122 2.36 -12.91 -12.16
C SER A 122 2.60 -11.64 -11.33
N ALA A 123 3.67 -10.91 -11.61
CA ALA A 123 3.97 -9.59 -11.04
C ALA A 123 3.39 -8.41 -11.84
N LYS A 124 2.67 -8.65 -12.94
CA LYS A 124 2.21 -7.59 -13.84
C LYS A 124 0.80 -7.12 -13.49
N GLN A 125 0.68 -6.20 -12.54
CA GLN A 125 -0.61 -5.75 -12.01
C GLN A 125 -1.62 -5.30 -13.09
N THR A 126 -1.23 -4.43 -14.02
CA THR A 126 -2.13 -3.97 -15.11
C THR A 126 -2.58 -5.11 -16.02
N LEU A 127 -1.72 -6.11 -16.26
CA LEU A 127 -2.10 -7.29 -17.05
C LEU A 127 -3.06 -8.17 -16.25
N ASN A 128 -2.83 -8.33 -14.96
CA ASN A 128 -3.65 -9.15 -14.08
C ASN A 128 -5.10 -8.63 -14.01
N GLU A 129 -5.29 -7.31 -13.89
CA GLU A 129 -6.60 -6.65 -13.91
C GLU A 129 -7.35 -6.97 -15.22
N LEU A 130 -6.69 -6.82 -16.37
CA LEU A 130 -7.27 -7.15 -17.68
C LEU A 130 -7.60 -8.64 -17.82
N LEU A 131 -6.77 -9.52 -17.26
CA LEU A 131 -6.99 -10.97 -17.32
C LEU A 131 -8.13 -11.41 -16.39
N GLU A 132 -8.31 -10.76 -15.24
CA GLU A 132 -9.41 -11.02 -14.32
C GLU A 132 -10.76 -10.76 -15.01
N ASP A 133 -10.87 -9.62 -15.71
CA ASP A 133 -12.06 -9.26 -16.50
C ASP A 133 -12.34 -10.21 -17.67
N ARG A 134 -11.28 -10.74 -18.31
CA ARG A 134 -11.42 -11.56 -19.53
C ARG A 134 -11.57 -13.05 -19.28
N LEU A 135 -10.85 -13.59 -18.30
CA LEU A 135 -10.84 -15.03 -18.03
C LEU A 135 -11.95 -15.43 -17.05
N GLY A 136 -12.31 -14.56 -16.09
CA GLY A 136 -13.34 -14.82 -15.07
C GLY A 136 -12.98 -15.97 -14.11
N ASN A 137 -13.26 -15.88 -12.81
CA ASN A 137 -12.76 -16.86 -11.83
C ASN A 137 -11.23 -17.07 -11.96
N PHE A 138 -10.51 -15.96 -12.08
CA PHE A 138 -9.06 -15.88 -12.23
C PHE A 138 -8.53 -15.04 -11.07
N VAL A 139 -7.37 -15.43 -10.53
CA VAL A 139 -6.63 -14.61 -9.58
C VAL A 139 -5.15 -14.72 -9.91
N ALA A 140 -4.46 -13.59 -9.84
CA ALA A 140 -3.02 -13.55 -10.01
C ALA A 140 -2.33 -13.09 -8.74
N PHE A 141 -1.26 -13.78 -8.37
CA PHE A 141 -0.44 -13.45 -7.22
C PHE A 141 1.00 -13.20 -7.62
N GLU A 142 1.60 -12.15 -7.07
CA GLU A 142 3.04 -11.99 -7.09
C GLU A 142 3.63 -12.73 -5.87
N ALA A 143 4.19 -13.91 -6.12
CA ALA A 143 4.75 -14.77 -5.07
C ALA A 143 5.81 -14.08 -4.20
N THR A 144 6.53 -13.11 -4.77
CA THR A 144 7.54 -12.31 -4.09
C THR A 144 6.97 -11.21 -3.20
N GLN A 145 5.76 -10.71 -3.49
CA GLN A 145 5.11 -9.67 -2.67
C GLN A 145 4.39 -10.24 -1.45
N LEU A 146 3.84 -11.46 -1.57
CA LEU A 146 3.10 -12.10 -0.48
C LEU A 146 3.86 -12.11 0.86
N PRO A 147 5.16 -12.45 0.92
CA PRO A 147 5.90 -12.43 2.17
C PRO A 147 6.52 -11.07 2.50
N THR A 148 6.48 -10.06 1.62
CA THR A 148 7.18 -8.77 1.84
C THR A 148 6.76 -8.11 3.15
N THR A 149 5.46 -8.09 3.44
CA THR A 149 4.95 -7.52 4.69
C THR A 149 5.45 -8.31 5.90
N ALA A 150 5.47 -9.65 5.83
CA ALA A 150 5.97 -10.49 6.91
C ALA A 150 7.48 -10.28 7.13
N PHE A 151 8.29 -10.21 6.06
CA PHE A 151 9.71 -9.91 6.15
C PHE A 151 9.98 -8.50 6.70
N ALA A 152 9.23 -7.50 6.24
CA ALA A 152 9.33 -6.13 6.77
C ALA A 152 8.98 -6.06 8.25
N ILE A 153 7.94 -6.79 8.68
CA ILE A 153 7.53 -6.89 10.09
C ILE A 153 8.64 -7.56 10.93
N ALA A 154 9.14 -8.71 10.48
CA ALA A 154 10.24 -9.40 11.13
C ALA A 154 11.48 -8.50 11.25
N ALA A 155 11.73 -7.66 10.24
CA ALA A 155 12.83 -6.69 10.25
C ALA A 155 12.64 -5.50 11.19
N LEU A 156 11.41 -5.18 11.57
CA LEU A 156 11.11 -4.11 12.54
C LEU A 156 11.37 -4.52 14.00
N GLY A 157 11.80 -5.77 14.23
CA GLY A 157 12.23 -6.29 15.53
C GLY A 157 11.26 -7.29 16.15
N ASP A 158 11.79 -8.03 17.12
CA ASP A 158 11.20 -9.24 17.72
C ASP A 158 9.81 -9.04 18.36
N GLU A 159 9.49 -7.79 18.71
CA GLU A 159 8.21 -7.49 19.37
C GLU A 159 7.03 -7.44 18.39
N ASN A 160 7.26 -7.25 17.09
CA ASN A 160 6.19 -7.09 16.10
C ASN A 160 5.85 -8.40 15.44
N GLN A 161 4.63 -8.86 15.65
CA GLN A 161 4.16 -10.11 15.06
C GLN A 161 3.32 -9.86 13.80
N GLY A 162 2.66 -8.70 13.69
CA GLY A 162 1.68 -8.48 12.64
C GLY A 162 1.14 -7.07 12.56
N PHE A 163 0.55 -6.74 11.42
CA PHE A 163 -0.36 -5.60 11.25
C PHE A 163 -1.70 -6.11 10.70
N ILE A 164 -2.79 -5.57 11.22
CA ILE A 164 -4.15 -5.87 10.78
C ILE A 164 -4.76 -4.56 10.32
N GLU A 165 -5.31 -4.53 9.11
CA GLU A 165 -6.06 -3.38 8.59
C GLU A 165 -7.54 -3.62 8.85
N LEU A 166 -8.17 -2.71 9.60
CA LEU A 166 -9.57 -2.77 9.98
C LEU A 166 -10.19 -1.39 9.83
N GLU A 167 -11.16 -1.24 8.92
CA GLU A 167 -11.89 0.03 8.70
C GLU A 167 -10.97 1.26 8.55
N ASP A 168 -9.90 1.11 7.74
CA ASP A 168 -8.83 2.11 7.50
C ASP A 168 -7.97 2.48 8.73
N GLN A 169 -8.00 1.64 9.77
CA GLN A 169 -7.11 1.72 10.92
C GLN A 169 -6.15 0.54 10.93
N LEU A 170 -4.86 0.86 11.11
CA LEU A 170 -3.82 -0.14 11.16
C LEU A 170 -3.54 -0.50 12.61
N ILE A 171 -3.91 -1.72 12.98
CA ILE A 171 -3.73 -2.30 14.31
C ILE A 171 -2.43 -3.11 14.29
N ARG A 172 -1.52 -2.80 15.21
CA ARG A 172 -0.26 -3.53 15.37
C ARG A 172 -0.43 -4.64 16.39
N VAL A 173 0.01 -5.84 16.03
CA VAL A 173 0.08 -7.00 16.93
C VAL A 173 1.48 -7.07 17.53
N ILE A 174 1.58 -6.94 18.85
CA ILE A 174 2.85 -6.91 19.58
C ILE A 174 2.91 -8.10 20.53
N LYS A 175 3.97 -8.92 20.42
CA LYS A 175 4.34 -9.95 21.39
C LYS A 175 5.54 -9.47 22.17
N ARG A 176 5.40 -9.34 23.49
CA ARG A 176 6.48 -8.87 24.36
C ARG A 176 6.71 -9.83 25.49
N ARG A 177 7.97 -10.21 25.69
CA ARG A 177 8.41 -10.90 26.90
C ARG A 177 8.65 -9.89 28.02
N ILE A 178 8.10 -10.15 29.20
CA ILE A 178 8.24 -9.27 30.36
C ILE A 178 9.64 -9.44 30.94
N THR A 179 10.45 -8.37 30.87
CA THR A 179 11.78 -8.29 31.47
C THR A 179 11.78 -7.36 32.69
N PRO A 180 12.75 -7.46 33.61
CA PRO A 180 12.84 -6.60 34.80
C PRO A 180 12.95 -5.09 34.50
N ALA A 181 13.33 -4.73 33.26
CA ALA A 181 13.42 -3.35 32.80
C ALA A 181 12.07 -2.76 32.32
N ASN A 182 11.03 -3.60 32.17
CA ASN A 182 9.72 -3.16 31.69
C ASN A 182 8.92 -2.45 32.79
N LYS A 183 8.35 -1.29 32.46
CA LYS A 183 7.53 -0.48 33.39
C LYS A 183 6.22 -1.16 33.86
N TRP A 184 5.86 -2.30 33.26
CA TRP A 184 4.65 -3.05 33.57
C TRP A 184 4.90 -4.15 34.60
N TRP A 185 6.17 -4.47 34.87
CA TRP A 185 6.55 -5.43 35.90
C TRP A 185 6.12 -4.93 37.28
N GLU A 186 5.52 -5.83 38.07
CA GLU A 186 5.11 -5.66 39.49
C GLU A 186 4.05 -4.60 39.83
N ARG A 187 3.72 -3.69 38.91
CA ARG A 187 2.90 -2.50 39.22
C ARG A 187 1.48 -2.51 38.68
N ARG A 188 1.17 -3.32 37.67
CA ARG A 188 -0.15 -3.30 37.01
C ARG A 188 -0.72 -4.69 36.81
N VAL A 189 -2.04 -4.75 36.89
CA VAL A 189 -2.86 -5.91 36.60
C VAL A 189 -3.16 -5.95 35.09
N LEU A 190 -3.35 -7.15 34.51
CA LEU A 190 -3.57 -7.31 33.06
C LEU A 190 -4.70 -6.43 32.51
N HIS A 191 -5.82 -6.27 33.23
CA HIS A 191 -6.92 -5.39 32.80
C HIS A 191 -6.51 -3.90 32.71
N GLU A 192 -5.56 -3.44 33.53
CA GLU A 192 -5.09 -2.05 33.52
C GLU A 192 -4.22 -1.73 32.30
N LEU A 193 -3.75 -2.75 31.58
CA LEU A 193 -3.02 -2.56 30.33
C LEU A 193 -3.95 -2.24 29.15
N ASN A 194 -5.25 -2.49 29.29
CA ASN A 194 -6.24 -2.07 28.31
C ASN A 194 -6.45 -0.56 28.37
N THR A 195 -6.31 0.10 27.22
CA THR A 195 -6.54 1.53 27.04
C THR A 195 -7.38 1.76 25.79
N ALA A 196 -7.79 2.99 25.51
CA ALA A 196 -8.51 3.31 24.26
C ALA A 196 -7.77 2.85 22.98
N ASN A 197 -6.44 2.77 23.04
CA ASN A 197 -5.59 2.42 21.90
C ASN A 197 -4.81 1.11 22.10
N ARG A 198 -5.09 0.35 23.17
CA ARG A 198 -4.40 -0.91 23.47
C ARG A 198 -5.35 -1.94 24.01
N ARG A 199 -5.30 -3.17 23.49
CA ARG A 199 -6.07 -4.28 24.02
C ARG A 199 -5.22 -5.54 24.15
N VAL A 200 -5.18 -6.12 25.34
CA VAL A 200 -4.54 -7.42 25.59
C VAL A 200 -5.40 -8.52 24.97
N VAL A 201 -4.75 -9.44 24.26
CA VAL A 201 -5.40 -10.55 23.56
C VAL A 201 -5.07 -11.88 24.21
N SER A 202 -3.84 -12.06 24.64
CA SER A 202 -3.37 -13.29 25.26
C SER A 202 -2.19 -13.02 26.20
N HIS A 203 -2.11 -13.81 27.26
CA HIS A 203 -1.02 -13.84 28.22
C HIS A 203 -0.64 -15.30 28.47
N THR A 204 0.66 -15.57 28.57
CA THR A 204 1.18 -16.93 28.78
C THR A 204 2.32 -16.88 29.78
N HIS A 205 2.22 -17.71 30.82
CA HIS A 205 3.24 -17.85 31.86
C HIS A 205 4.51 -18.52 31.34
N ALA A 206 5.65 -18.08 31.88
CA ALA A 206 6.98 -18.60 31.50
C ALA A 206 7.17 -20.11 31.76
N GLU A 207 6.41 -20.70 32.68
CA GLU A 207 6.54 -22.12 33.06
C GLU A 207 5.82 -23.09 32.10
N VAL A 208 4.95 -22.58 31.22
CA VAL A 208 4.19 -23.39 30.24
C VAL A 208 4.81 -23.29 28.85
N ASP A 209 6.13 -23.44 28.73
CA ASP A 209 6.84 -23.31 27.43
C ASP A 209 6.75 -24.58 26.55
N GLY A 210 5.66 -25.35 26.69
CA GLY A 210 5.48 -26.64 26.00
C GLY A 210 4.03 -27.10 25.78
N ALA A 211 3.02 -26.38 26.29
CA ALA A 211 1.63 -26.67 25.98
C ALA A 211 1.09 -25.57 25.06
N ARG A 212 0.38 -26.00 24.01
CA ARG A 212 -0.35 -25.20 23.03
C ARG A 212 -0.80 -23.86 23.63
N GLY A 213 -0.41 -22.76 22.99
CA GLY A 213 -0.77 -21.40 23.41
C GLY A 213 -2.25 -21.33 23.79
N GLY A 214 -2.53 -20.75 24.96
CA GLY A 214 -3.87 -20.62 25.50
C GLY A 214 -4.83 -20.06 24.45
N GLU A 215 -6.09 -20.48 24.53
CA GLU A 215 -7.14 -20.05 23.60
C GLU A 215 -7.19 -18.52 23.52
N PHE A 216 -7.54 -18.00 22.35
CA PHE A 216 -7.75 -16.58 22.14
C PHE A 216 -8.76 -16.08 23.18
N TYR A 217 -8.42 -15.03 23.97
CA TYR A 217 -9.21 -14.51 25.11
C TYR A 217 -9.21 -15.31 26.43
N ASP A 218 -8.44 -16.38 26.57
CA ASP A 218 -8.35 -17.12 27.84
C ASP A 218 -7.23 -16.55 28.73
N TRP A 219 -7.47 -15.37 29.32
CA TRP A 219 -6.56 -14.76 30.30
C TRP A 219 -7.33 -14.14 31.47
N GLU A 220 -6.80 -14.28 32.68
CA GLU A 220 -7.45 -13.79 33.89
C GLU A 220 -7.25 -12.26 34.06
N PRO A 221 -8.33 -11.46 34.14
CA PRO A 221 -8.22 -10.00 34.20
C PRO A 221 -7.43 -9.46 35.37
N ASP A 222 -7.49 -10.18 36.50
CA ASP A 222 -6.95 -9.78 37.81
C ASP A 222 -5.51 -10.29 38.06
N GLU A 223 -4.93 -10.97 37.07
CA GLU A 223 -3.63 -11.57 37.20
C GLU A 223 -2.49 -10.54 37.02
N ARG A 224 -1.39 -10.78 37.75
CA ARG A 224 -0.21 -9.91 37.72
C ARG A 224 0.86 -10.49 36.81
N LEU A 225 1.50 -9.61 36.04
CA LEU A 225 2.59 -10.00 35.13
C LEU A 225 3.85 -10.41 35.92
N ALA A 226 4.26 -11.65 35.73
CA ALA A 226 5.51 -12.19 36.25
C ALA A 226 6.67 -11.95 35.27
N ILE A 227 7.89 -12.13 35.76
CA ILE A 227 9.10 -12.03 34.92
C ILE A 227 9.15 -13.27 34.03
N GLY A 228 9.37 -13.06 32.73
CA GLY A 228 9.45 -14.14 31.76
C GLY A 228 8.16 -14.41 31.00
N ASP A 229 7.03 -13.88 31.48
CA ASP A 229 5.72 -14.00 30.83
C ASP A 229 5.74 -13.41 29.42
N THR A 230 4.92 -13.99 28.57
CA THR A 230 4.71 -13.51 27.21
C THR A 230 3.34 -12.86 27.12
N LEU A 231 3.31 -11.59 26.72
CA LEU A 231 2.09 -10.82 26.52
C LEU A 231 1.90 -10.53 25.03
N ILE A 232 0.72 -10.85 24.51
CA ILE A 232 0.29 -10.47 23.16
C ILE A 232 -0.82 -9.42 23.28
N TYR A 233 -0.59 -8.25 22.69
CA TYR A 233 -1.55 -7.15 22.69
C TYR A 233 -1.63 -6.44 21.34
N LEU A 234 -2.79 -5.86 21.08
CA LEU A 234 -3.07 -5.00 19.93
C LEU A 234 -2.86 -3.55 20.32
N GLU A 235 -2.23 -2.77 19.45
CA GLU A 235 -2.05 -1.32 19.62
C GLU A 235 -2.48 -0.57 18.36
N LEU A 236 -3.29 0.47 18.50
CA LEU A 236 -3.75 1.28 17.38
C LEU A 236 -2.61 2.17 16.86
N GLY A 237 -2.24 2.04 15.60
CA GLY A 237 -1.19 2.84 14.98
C GLY A 237 -1.66 4.24 14.60
N ASP A 238 -0.86 5.27 14.88
CA ASP A 238 -1.13 6.64 14.41
C ASP A 238 -1.01 6.70 12.87
N ARG A 239 -2.13 7.03 12.19
CA ARG A 239 -2.28 7.18 10.73
C ARG A 239 -1.14 7.98 10.07
N LEU A 240 -0.52 8.91 10.80
CA LEU A 240 0.44 9.87 10.26
C LEU A 240 1.81 9.30 9.85
N ASN A 241 2.22 8.13 10.34
CA ASN A 241 3.52 7.54 9.96
C ASN A 241 3.44 6.63 8.74
N TYR A 242 2.31 5.97 8.50
CA TYR A 242 2.20 4.97 7.44
C TYR A 242 1.97 5.56 6.05
N THR A 243 1.11 6.56 5.90
CA THR A 243 0.89 7.21 4.58
C THR A 243 2.19 7.84 4.05
N TYR A 244 3.09 8.31 4.92
CA TYR A 244 4.40 8.86 4.53
C TYR A 244 5.41 7.76 4.14
N GLN A 245 5.31 6.58 4.75
CA GLN A 245 6.24 5.47 4.49
C GLN A 245 5.80 4.66 3.25
N GLN A 246 4.50 4.44 3.07
CA GLN A 246 3.93 3.80 1.88
C GLN A 246 4.10 4.67 0.62
N SER A 247 3.97 6.00 0.74
CA SER A 247 4.27 6.92 -0.37
C SER A 247 5.76 7.00 -0.72
N ARG A 248 6.68 6.84 0.25
CA ARG A 248 8.11 6.72 -0.05
C ARG A 248 8.49 5.37 -0.66
N VAL A 249 7.94 4.26 -0.17
CA VAL A 249 8.23 2.92 -0.73
C VAL A 249 7.61 2.78 -2.12
N ALA A 250 6.38 3.28 -2.33
CA ALA A 250 5.79 3.37 -3.66
C ALA A 250 6.58 4.33 -4.57
N ALA A 251 7.10 5.46 -4.05
CA ALA A 251 7.95 6.36 -4.82
C ALA A 251 9.33 5.76 -5.15
N ILE A 252 9.90 4.92 -4.28
CA ILE A 252 11.16 4.21 -4.53
C ILE A 252 10.93 3.07 -5.53
N ALA A 253 9.88 2.27 -5.36
CA ALA A 253 9.50 1.22 -6.31
C ALA A 253 9.12 1.79 -7.69
N GLN A 254 8.45 2.96 -7.73
CA GLN A 254 8.22 3.70 -8.96
C GLN A 254 9.51 4.31 -9.50
N ALA A 255 10.42 4.80 -8.67
CA ALA A 255 11.71 5.33 -9.11
C ALA A 255 12.60 4.24 -9.72
N ASP A 256 12.59 3.02 -9.21
CA ASP A 256 13.33 1.89 -9.78
C ASP A 256 12.67 1.35 -11.06
N ALA A 257 11.33 1.30 -11.11
CA ALA A 257 10.60 0.99 -12.34
C ALA A 257 10.74 2.09 -13.43
N GLN A 258 11.03 3.34 -13.02
CA GLN A 258 11.35 4.45 -13.92
C GLN A 258 12.84 4.45 -14.31
N ALA A 259 13.74 4.05 -13.40
CA ALA A 259 15.18 3.96 -13.63
C ALA A 259 15.49 2.97 -14.76
N ASP A 260 14.76 1.85 -14.80
CA ASP A 260 14.85 0.84 -15.86
C ASP A 260 14.30 1.33 -17.22
N LYS A 261 13.49 2.40 -17.23
CA LYS A 261 13.03 3.10 -18.44
C LYS A 261 13.92 4.28 -18.85
N THR A 262 14.80 4.76 -17.98
CA THR A 262 15.71 5.90 -18.26
C THR A 262 17.02 5.52 -18.93
N ALA A 263 17.19 4.25 -19.35
CA ALA A 263 18.28 3.82 -20.22
C ALA A 263 18.08 4.24 -21.70
N ILE A 264 17.05 5.03 -22.03
CA ILE A 264 16.80 5.52 -23.38
C ILE A 264 17.08 7.03 -23.49
N SER A 265 18.24 7.31 -24.10
CA SER A 265 18.61 8.50 -24.89
C SER A 265 18.90 9.83 -24.18
N TRP A 266 20.19 10.14 -24.10
CA TRP A 266 20.77 11.45 -23.79
C TRP A 266 20.49 12.55 -24.85
N GLN A 267 19.60 12.31 -25.83
CA GLN A 267 19.33 13.20 -26.95
C GLN A 267 18.04 14.05 -26.80
N ALA A 268 17.19 13.78 -25.81
CA ALA A 268 15.88 14.46 -25.69
C ALA A 268 15.87 15.74 -24.82
N ARG A 269 17.03 16.26 -24.42
CA ARG A 269 17.14 17.43 -23.51
C ARG A 269 16.80 18.79 -24.13
N LEU A 270 16.42 18.83 -25.41
CA LEU A 270 16.26 20.07 -26.19
C LEU A 270 14.89 20.21 -26.91
N LEU A 271 13.79 19.69 -26.35
CA LEU A 271 12.44 19.91 -26.92
C LEU A 271 11.39 20.40 -25.89
N PRO A 272 10.39 21.21 -26.32
CA PRO A 272 9.44 21.94 -25.45
C PRO A 272 8.53 21.08 -24.55
N GLY A 273 8.45 19.76 -24.78
CA GLY A 273 7.59 18.85 -24.02
C GLY A 273 8.01 18.64 -22.56
N TYR A 274 9.30 18.82 -22.25
CA TYR A 274 9.86 18.60 -20.90
C TYR A 274 9.25 19.53 -19.84
N TRP A 275 8.94 20.78 -20.20
CA TRP A 275 8.30 21.73 -19.29
C TRP A 275 6.84 21.36 -19.03
N ARG A 276 6.13 20.85 -20.04
CA ARG A 276 4.73 20.47 -19.91
C ARG A 276 4.55 19.33 -18.91
N ASP A 277 5.38 18.29 -19.02
CA ASP A 277 5.33 17.14 -18.11
C ASP A 277 5.77 17.52 -16.69
N ARG A 278 6.73 18.42 -16.53
CA ARG A 278 7.10 18.94 -15.20
C ARG A 278 5.99 19.78 -14.57
N TRP A 279 5.29 20.61 -15.35
CA TRP A 279 4.16 21.41 -14.87
C TRP A 279 2.99 20.52 -14.44
N ILE A 280 2.69 19.48 -15.23
CA ILE A 280 1.65 18.50 -14.91
C ILE A 280 2.03 17.72 -13.64
N ASN A 281 3.30 17.31 -13.49
CA ASN A 281 3.76 16.63 -12.28
C ASN A 281 3.82 17.55 -11.05
N LEU A 282 4.11 18.85 -11.22
CA LEU A 282 4.01 19.83 -10.13
C LEU A 282 2.53 20.04 -9.71
N TRP A 283 1.60 20.04 -10.68
CA TRP A 283 0.16 20.16 -10.45
C TRP A 283 -0.46 18.90 -9.81
N ASN A 284 0.05 17.72 -10.19
CA ASN A 284 -0.39 16.43 -9.67
C ASN A 284 0.25 16.09 -8.31
N SER A 285 1.51 16.46 -8.06
CA SER A 285 2.13 16.31 -6.72
C SER A 285 1.55 17.27 -5.68
N THR A 286 1.01 18.41 -6.11
CA THR A 286 0.23 19.33 -5.27
C THR A 286 -1.23 18.90 -5.07
N ALA A 287 -1.69 17.81 -5.70
CA ALA A 287 -3.04 17.26 -5.50
C ALA A 287 -3.30 16.76 -4.08
N ALA A 288 -2.26 16.36 -3.35
CA ALA A 288 -2.38 15.85 -1.99
C ALA A 288 -2.66 16.94 -0.92
N HIS A 289 -2.51 18.24 -1.25
CA HIS A 289 -2.66 19.33 -0.29
C HIS A 289 -3.40 20.53 -0.90
N GLN A 290 -4.72 20.56 -0.71
CA GLN A 290 -5.62 21.60 -1.22
C GLN A 290 -5.18 23.03 -0.85
N SER A 291 -4.63 23.24 0.35
CA SER A 291 -4.11 24.54 0.80
C SER A 291 -2.87 25.03 0.03
N LYS A 292 -2.01 24.12 -0.44
CA LYS A 292 -0.81 24.47 -1.25
C LYS A 292 -1.18 24.92 -2.66
N ARG A 293 -2.26 24.39 -3.24
CA ARG A 293 -2.77 24.81 -4.55
C ARG A 293 -3.27 26.25 -4.52
N VAL A 294 -4.03 26.62 -3.50
CA VAL A 294 -4.55 27.98 -3.34
C VAL A 294 -3.41 28.98 -3.20
N ALA A 295 -2.39 28.68 -2.36
CA ALA A 295 -1.21 29.53 -2.21
C ALA A 295 -0.45 29.74 -3.54
N LEU A 296 -0.29 28.67 -4.32
CA LEU A 296 0.43 28.72 -5.60
C LEU A 296 -0.36 29.51 -6.66
N VAL A 297 -1.67 29.31 -6.76
CA VAL A 297 -2.53 30.06 -7.69
C VAL A 297 -2.56 31.54 -7.33
N VAL A 298 -2.72 31.88 -6.04
CA VAL A 298 -2.67 33.27 -5.56
C VAL A 298 -1.28 33.89 -5.81
N GLY A 299 -0.20 33.15 -5.58
CA GLY A 299 1.16 33.61 -5.87
C GLY A 299 1.39 33.90 -7.35
N ILE A 300 0.91 33.02 -8.24
CA ILE A 300 0.98 33.24 -9.70
C ILE A 300 0.14 34.45 -10.11
N MET A 301 -1.06 34.61 -9.54
CA MET A 301 -1.94 35.75 -9.82
C MET A 301 -1.29 37.08 -9.42
N VAL A 302 -0.66 37.15 -8.25
CA VAL A 302 0.07 38.35 -7.79
C VAL A 302 1.26 38.64 -8.71
N LEU A 303 2.02 37.62 -9.10
CA LEU A 303 3.15 37.77 -10.04
C LEU A 303 2.67 38.27 -11.41
N PHE A 304 1.57 37.74 -11.92
CA PHE A 304 0.96 38.18 -13.17
C PHE A 304 0.54 39.65 -13.11
N LEU A 305 -0.12 40.07 -12.02
CA LEU A 305 -0.51 41.46 -11.81
C LEU A 305 0.70 42.39 -11.71
N LEU A 306 1.79 41.96 -11.06
CA LEU A 306 3.05 42.70 -11.01
C LEU A 306 3.64 42.92 -12.41
N ILE A 307 3.70 41.86 -13.23
CA ILE A 307 4.24 41.93 -14.59
C ILE A 307 3.35 42.82 -15.47
N LEU A 308 2.03 42.66 -15.39
CA LEU A 308 1.06 43.43 -16.16
C LEU A 308 1.14 44.92 -15.80
N GLY A 309 1.23 45.26 -14.52
CA GLY A 309 1.29 46.66 -14.07
C GLY A 309 2.61 47.33 -14.46
N MET A 310 3.72 46.58 -14.37
CA MET A 310 5.01 47.04 -14.86
C MET A 310 4.99 47.30 -16.36
N ALA A 311 4.38 46.41 -17.15
CA ALA A 311 4.25 46.56 -18.60
C ALA A 311 3.39 47.79 -18.97
N VAL A 312 2.27 48.02 -18.27
CA VAL A 312 1.39 49.18 -18.49
C VAL A 312 2.11 50.50 -18.15
N LEU A 313 2.84 50.56 -17.02
CA LEU A 313 3.55 51.77 -16.61
C LEU A 313 4.75 52.11 -17.50
N LEU A 314 5.43 51.09 -18.03
CA LEU A 314 6.49 51.27 -19.03
C LEU A 314 5.91 51.68 -20.39
N GLY A 315 4.78 51.08 -20.81
CA GLY A 315 4.13 51.34 -22.09
C GLY A 315 3.46 52.71 -22.21
N THR A 316 2.99 53.26 -21.09
CA THR A 316 2.41 54.62 -21.03
C THR A 316 3.46 55.72 -20.96
N GLY A 317 4.76 55.37 -20.86
CA GLY A 317 5.86 56.33 -20.79
C GLY A 317 5.99 57.07 -19.45
N SER A 318 5.16 56.72 -18.45
CA SER A 318 5.12 57.39 -17.14
C SER A 318 6.42 57.22 -16.34
N LEU A 319 7.07 56.05 -16.43
CA LEU A 319 8.37 55.79 -15.80
C LEU A 319 9.33 55.11 -16.78
N ARG A 320 10.49 55.71 -17.07
CA ARG A 320 11.52 55.11 -17.94
C ARG A 320 12.36 54.02 -17.28
N SER A 321 12.29 53.88 -15.95
CA SER A 321 13.11 52.92 -15.20
C SER A 321 12.30 51.69 -14.79
N PRO A 322 12.76 50.46 -15.12
CA PRO A 322 12.05 49.23 -14.77
C PRO A 322 11.92 49.03 -13.25
N LEU A 323 12.93 49.45 -12.48
CA LEU A 323 12.89 49.37 -11.02
C LEU A 323 11.84 50.30 -10.41
N LYS A 324 11.66 51.51 -10.98
CA LYS A 324 10.62 52.43 -10.50
C LYS A 324 9.22 51.96 -10.88
N ALA A 325 9.05 51.36 -12.06
CA ALA A 325 7.78 50.75 -12.49
C ALA A 325 7.41 49.55 -11.62
N PHE A 326 8.38 48.73 -11.22
CA PHE A 326 8.19 47.64 -10.27
C PHE A 326 7.72 48.15 -8.90
N TYR A 327 8.42 49.15 -8.34
CA TYR A 327 8.05 49.76 -7.05
C TYR A 327 6.66 50.40 -7.10
N ALA A 328 6.32 51.09 -8.18
CA ALA A 328 5.02 51.68 -8.38
C ALA A 328 3.90 50.62 -8.46
N THR A 329 4.13 49.54 -9.20
CA THR A 329 3.16 48.44 -9.29
C THR A 329 2.95 47.75 -7.94
N LEU A 330 4.02 47.58 -7.15
CA LEU A 330 3.93 47.05 -5.80
C LEU A 330 3.09 47.96 -4.89
N MET A 331 3.26 49.28 -4.99
CA MET A 331 2.45 50.25 -4.23
C MET A 331 0.98 50.23 -4.64
N LEU A 332 0.67 50.08 -5.94
CA LEU A 332 -0.70 49.92 -6.43
C LEU A 332 -1.37 48.65 -5.90
N LEU A 333 -0.64 47.53 -5.81
CA LEU A 333 -1.15 46.29 -5.21
C LEU A 333 -1.38 46.41 -3.70
N LEU A 334 -0.56 47.20 -3.00
CA LEU A 334 -0.77 47.51 -1.58
C LEU A 334 -1.84 48.58 -1.34
N GLY A 335 -2.44 49.15 -2.39
CA GLY A 335 -3.46 50.20 -2.29
C GLY A 335 -2.92 51.60 -2.02
N SER A 336 -1.61 51.81 -2.17
CA SER A 336 -0.95 53.10 -1.97
C SER A 336 -0.87 53.87 -3.30
N TYR A 337 -1.91 54.65 -3.58
CA TYR A 337 -1.96 55.57 -4.72
C TYR A 337 -1.24 56.89 -4.46
N ASP A 338 -1.28 57.35 -3.21
CA ASP A 338 -0.82 58.68 -2.81
C ASP A 338 0.70 58.86 -2.97
N ALA A 339 1.45 57.74 -2.96
CA ALA A 339 2.88 57.73 -3.17
C ALA A 339 3.30 57.98 -4.63
N LEU A 340 2.36 57.88 -5.60
CA LEU A 340 2.67 57.92 -7.03
C LEU A 340 2.24 59.21 -7.72
N VAL A 341 1.26 59.93 -7.17
CA VAL A 341 0.74 61.17 -7.75
C VAL A 341 0.84 62.30 -6.71
N PRO A 342 1.70 63.32 -6.93
CA PRO A 342 1.78 64.48 -6.06
C PRO A 342 0.41 65.16 -5.91
N ILE A 343 0.11 65.64 -4.71
CA ILE A 343 -1.20 66.21 -4.32
C ILE A 343 -1.68 67.34 -5.26
N ASN A 344 -0.77 67.99 -5.97
CA ASN A 344 -1.04 69.12 -6.87
C ASN A 344 -1.53 68.74 -8.29
N GLU A 345 -1.45 67.48 -8.73
CA GLU A 345 -1.85 67.05 -10.10
C GLU A 345 -3.10 66.16 -10.16
N ARG A 346 -3.89 66.12 -9.07
CA ARG A 346 -5.05 65.21 -8.92
C ARG A 346 -6.25 65.52 -9.83
N SER A 347 -6.27 66.64 -10.57
CA SER A 347 -7.46 67.09 -11.32
C SER A 347 -7.65 66.47 -12.72
N ASP A 348 -6.61 65.90 -13.35
CA ASP A 348 -6.66 65.43 -14.75
C ASP A 348 -6.28 63.94 -14.92
N ILE A 349 -6.69 63.08 -13.99
CA ILE A 349 -6.40 61.64 -14.09
C ILE A 349 -7.42 60.96 -15.03
N PRO A 350 -6.99 60.21 -16.06
CA PRO A 350 -7.88 59.44 -16.91
C PRO A 350 -8.72 58.42 -16.12
N ALA A 351 -10.03 58.35 -16.39
CA ALA A 351 -10.96 57.46 -15.67
C ALA A 351 -10.56 55.97 -15.72
N TRP A 352 -9.96 55.52 -16.84
CA TRP A 352 -9.50 54.14 -16.99
C TRP A 352 -8.38 53.78 -15.98
N LEU A 353 -7.54 54.76 -15.61
CA LEU A 353 -6.43 54.57 -14.69
C LEU A 353 -6.95 54.44 -13.24
N GLN A 354 -8.04 55.15 -12.91
CA GLN A 354 -8.73 55.01 -11.62
C GLN A 354 -9.39 53.63 -11.45
N VAL A 355 -10.06 53.14 -12.50
CA VAL A 355 -10.67 51.79 -12.50
C VAL A 355 -9.60 50.71 -12.37
N MET A 356 -8.48 50.86 -13.09
CA MET A 356 -7.33 49.97 -12.96
C MET A 356 -6.75 49.97 -11.55
N HIS A 357 -6.57 51.16 -10.95
CA HIS A 357 -6.08 51.27 -9.58
C HIS A 357 -6.99 50.55 -8.57
N LEU A 358 -8.31 50.76 -8.67
CA LEU A 358 -9.30 50.08 -7.82
C LEU A 358 -9.22 48.56 -7.97
N GLY A 359 -9.08 48.06 -9.21
CA GLY A 359 -8.91 46.64 -9.49
C GLY A 359 -7.63 46.06 -8.87
N TYR A 360 -6.51 46.78 -8.97
CA TYR A 360 -5.23 46.38 -8.38
C TYR A 360 -5.29 46.33 -6.85
N THR A 361 -5.92 47.32 -6.22
CA THR A 361 -6.06 47.35 -4.76
C THR A 361 -6.96 46.22 -4.25
N LEU A 362 -8.09 45.95 -4.92
CA LEU A 362 -9.00 44.87 -4.54
C LEU A 362 -8.32 43.49 -4.70
N ALA A 363 -7.62 43.27 -5.80
CA ALA A 363 -6.91 42.01 -6.05
C ALA A 363 -5.74 41.80 -5.08
N GLY A 364 -4.97 42.86 -4.79
CA GLY A 364 -3.84 42.80 -3.86
C GLY A 364 -4.29 42.52 -2.42
N THR A 365 -5.30 43.23 -1.92
CA THR A 365 -5.85 43.03 -0.56
C THR A 365 -6.44 41.63 -0.38
N ALA A 366 -7.22 41.13 -1.35
CA ALA A 366 -7.75 39.77 -1.32
C ALA A 366 -6.63 38.70 -1.32
N SER A 367 -5.57 38.92 -2.11
CA SER A 367 -4.43 37.99 -2.17
C SER A 367 -3.66 37.92 -0.85
N ILE A 368 -3.43 39.07 -0.20
CA ILE A 368 -2.76 39.14 1.11
C ILE A 368 -3.59 38.43 2.19
N ALA A 369 -4.91 38.64 2.21
CA ALA A 369 -5.80 37.99 3.17
C ALA A 369 -5.76 36.46 3.04
N VAL A 370 -5.82 35.94 1.81
CA VAL A 370 -5.73 34.50 1.54
C VAL A 370 -4.34 33.96 1.93
N LEU A 371 -3.26 34.67 1.60
CA LEU A 371 -1.90 34.24 1.96
C LEU A 371 -1.72 34.20 3.48
N TYR A 372 -2.27 35.19 4.21
CA TYR A 372 -2.22 35.24 5.66
C TYR A 372 -3.01 34.08 6.30
N ALA A 373 -4.23 33.81 5.81
CA ALA A 373 -5.05 32.69 6.28
C ALA A 373 -4.36 31.33 6.08
N LEU A 374 -3.69 31.14 4.94
CA LEU A 374 -2.93 29.91 4.67
C LEU A 374 -1.67 29.80 5.53
N LEU A 375 -1.02 30.92 5.82
CA LEU A 375 0.17 30.96 6.67
C LEU A 375 -0.18 30.64 8.13
N THR A 376 -1.29 31.18 8.65
CA THR A 376 -1.77 30.87 10.00
C THR A 376 -2.19 29.41 10.12
N GLU A 377 -2.91 28.86 9.14
CA GLU A 377 -3.26 27.44 9.08
C GLU A 377 -2.01 26.55 9.07
N SER A 378 -1.00 26.88 8.26
CA SER A 378 0.26 26.14 8.21
C SER A 378 1.03 26.16 9.53
N LEU A 379 1.09 27.33 10.19
CA LEU A 379 1.77 27.47 11.48
C LEU A 379 1.06 26.66 12.58
N LEU A 380 -0.28 26.64 12.55
CA LEU A 380 -1.11 25.92 13.50
C LEU A 380 -0.90 24.41 13.34
N VAL A 381 -0.90 23.90 12.10
CA VAL A 381 -0.60 22.49 11.81
C VAL A 381 0.82 22.09 12.26
N THR A 382 1.82 22.96 12.12
CA THR A 382 3.19 22.66 12.59
C THR A 382 3.32 22.68 14.11
N LYS A 383 2.58 23.53 14.83
CA LYS A 383 2.65 23.60 16.30
C LYS A 383 1.99 22.40 17.00
N PHE A 384 1.03 21.73 16.37
CA PHE A 384 0.37 20.54 16.93
C PHE A 384 0.98 19.20 16.49
N GLN A 385 2.04 19.21 15.67
CA GLN A 385 2.84 18.02 15.44
C GLN A 385 3.70 17.74 16.67
N LEU A 386 3.13 17.06 17.66
CA LEU A 386 3.88 16.37 18.70
C LEU A 386 5.03 15.59 18.03
N PRO A 387 6.27 15.66 18.55
CA PRO A 387 7.41 15.01 17.93
C PRO A 387 7.09 13.53 17.78
N LYS A 388 6.87 13.12 16.52
CA LYS A 388 6.65 11.73 16.13
C LYS A 388 7.76 10.90 16.73
N LYS A 389 7.41 10.08 17.71
CA LYS A 389 8.34 9.13 18.33
C LYS A 389 8.75 8.18 17.21
N ARG A 390 9.97 8.37 16.69
CA ARG A 390 10.54 7.42 15.73
C ARG A 390 10.44 6.03 16.37
N PRO A 391 9.95 5.00 15.66
CA PRO A 391 10.00 3.65 16.18
C PRO A 391 11.46 3.38 16.59
N SER A 392 11.65 2.82 17.79
CA SER A 392 12.98 2.54 18.30
C SER A 392 13.67 1.59 17.32
N ILE A 393 14.78 2.04 16.75
CA ILE A 393 15.62 1.20 15.90
C ILE A 393 16.18 0.10 16.80
N SER A 394 16.00 -1.16 16.41
CA SER A 394 16.50 -2.29 17.17
C SER A 394 18.02 -2.16 17.36
N LYS A 395 18.49 -2.32 18.61
CA LYS A 395 19.92 -2.25 18.96
C LYS A 395 20.64 -3.59 18.76
N ARG A 396 19.91 -4.64 18.39
CA ARG A 396 20.37 -6.02 18.17
C ARG A 396 19.61 -6.61 16.98
N ASP A 397 20.10 -7.71 16.41
CA ASP A 397 19.46 -8.42 15.28
C ASP A 397 19.34 -7.59 13.99
N HIS A 398 20.46 -6.95 13.60
CA HIS A 398 20.55 -6.25 12.32
C HIS A 398 20.38 -7.23 11.16
N ILE A 399 19.37 -7.00 10.33
CA ILE A 399 19.11 -7.79 9.13
C ILE A 399 19.83 -7.16 7.95
N ILE A 400 20.75 -7.92 7.37
CA ILE A 400 21.38 -7.58 6.09
C ILE A 400 20.51 -8.18 5.00
N VAL A 401 19.87 -7.33 4.22
CA VAL A 401 19.11 -7.77 3.06
C VAL A 401 20.06 -7.89 1.88
N VAL A 402 20.20 -9.11 1.34
CA VAL A 402 21.06 -9.39 0.20
C VAL A 402 20.20 -9.49 -1.05
N GLY A 403 20.36 -8.52 -1.94
CA GLY A 403 19.63 -8.40 -3.20
C GLY A 403 18.45 -7.42 -3.11
N LEU A 404 18.70 -6.14 -3.43
CA LEU A 404 17.70 -5.04 -3.51
C LEU A 404 16.74 -5.18 -4.71
N GLY A 405 16.44 -6.42 -5.11
CA GLY A 405 15.41 -6.68 -6.11
C GLY A 405 14.01 -6.47 -5.52
N ARG A 406 12.97 -6.98 -6.19
CA ARG A 406 11.56 -6.74 -5.77
C ARG A 406 11.18 -7.18 -4.34
N VAL A 407 11.98 -8.02 -3.69
CA VAL A 407 11.74 -8.51 -2.31
C VAL A 407 12.62 -7.79 -1.28
N GLY A 408 13.80 -7.32 -1.69
CA GLY A 408 14.86 -6.92 -0.75
C GLY A 408 15.08 -5.43 -0.60
#